data_AF-A0A973PDR3-F1
#
_entry.id   AF-A0A973PDR3-F1
#
_cell.length_a   1.000
_cell.length_b   1.000
_cell.length_c   1.000
_cell.angle_alpha   90.00
_cell.angle_beta   90.00
_cell.angle_gamma   90.00
#
_symmetry.space_group_name_H-M   'P 1'
#
loop_
_entity.id
_entity.type
_entity.pdbx_description
1 polymer ?
#
loop_
_entity_poly.entity_id
_entity_poly.type
_entity_poly.pdbx_seq_one_letter_code
_entity_poly.pdbx_strand_id
1 'polypeptide(L)' 'MERPSTAELLATCVLRMLGQRGLDVSAEAYERITTCADDVQLACWYIQARWARIVDDLFDTGLRSGLQAGDR' A
#
# COMPACT_ATOMS: atom_id res chain seq x y z
N MET A 1 10.23 2.29 -24.71
CA MET A 1 9.45 2.56 -23.50
C MET A 1 9.44 1.27 -22.71
N GLU A 2 10.28 1.19 -21.67
CA GLU A 2 10.41 0.00 -20.84
C GLU A 2 9.09 -0.23 -20.10
N ARG A 3 8.65 -1.48 -19.98
CA ARG A 3 7.41 -1.78 -19.26
C ARG A 3 7.68 -1.57 -17.76
N PRO A 4 6.80 -0.86 -17.04
CA PRO A 4 6.95 -0.75 -15.60
C PRO A 4 6.89 -2.16 -14.98
N SER A 5 7.74 -2.36 -13.99
CA SER A 5 7.73 -3.53 -13.12
C SER A 5 6.39 -3.63 -12.37
N THR A 6 6.08 -4.83 -11.89
CA THR A 6 4.89 -5.07 -11.07
C THR A 6 4.88 -4.16 -9.84
N ALA A 7 6.03 -3.97 -9.20
CA ALA A 7 6.20 -3.09 -8.04
C ALA A 7 5.80 -1.65 -8.37
N GLU A 8 6.27 -1.07 -9.47
CA GLU A 8 5.94 0.30 -9.87
C GLU A 8 4.43 0.48 -10.12
N LEU A 9 3.79 -0.53 -10.73
CA LEU A 9 2.34 -0.53 -10.93
C LEU A 9 1.59 -0.59 -9.60
N LEU A 10 2.01 -1.45 -8.67
CA LEU A 10 1.38 -1.59 -7.37
C LEU A 10 1.58 -0.34 -6.50
N ALA A 11 2.78 0.25 -6.49
CA ALA A 11 3.06 1.52 -5.82
C ALA A 11 2.13 2.64 -6.30
N THR A 12 1.93 2.73 -7.62
CA THR A 12 0.97 3.67 -8.23
C THR A 12 -0.47 3.40 -7.77
N CYS A 13 -0.89 2.13 -7.70
CA CYS A 13 -2.21 1.74 -7.21
C CYS A 13 -2.43 2.12 -5.74
N VAL A 14 -1.41 1.94 -4.89
CA VAL A 14 -1.45 2.35 -3.48
C VAL A 14 -1.66 3.85 -3.37
N LEU A 15 -0.80 4.65 -4.02
CA LEU A 15 -0.89 6.11 -3.98
C LEU A 15 -2.23 6.62 -4.50
N ARG A 16 -2.74 6.03 -5.60
CA ARG A 16 -4.06 6.37 -6.15
C ARG A 16 -5.17 6.07 -5.16
N MET A 17 -5.12 4.93 -4.47
CA MET A 17 -6.10 4.57 -3.45
C MET A 17 -6.08 5.56 -2.28
N LEU A 18 -4.91 5.94 -1.78
CA LEU A 18 -4.77 6.94 -0.72
C LEU A 18 -5.36 8.30 -1.15
N GLY A 19 -5.08 8.73 -2.37
CA GLY A 19 -5.67 9.94 -2.95
C GLY A 19 -7.20 9.85 -3.08
N GLN A 20 -7.74 8.71 -3.53
CA GLN A 20 -9.20 8.48 -3.58
C GLN A 20 -9.86 8.50 -2.20
N ARG A 21 -9.12 8.14 -1.15
CA ARG A 21 -9.54 8.21 0.24
C ARG A 21 -9.43 9.62 0.83
N GLY A 22 -8.81 10.56 0.12
CA GLY A 22 -8.54 11.91 0.60
C GLY A 22 -7.46 11.95 1.69
N LEU A 23 -6.59 10.94 1.73
CA LEU A 23 -5.47 10.89 2.68
C LEU A 23 -4.29 11.66 2.10
N ASP A 24 -3.74 12.58 2.88
CA ASP A 24 -2.55 13.33 2.51
C ASP A 24 -1.31 12.44 2.62
N VAL A 25 -0.56 12.33 1.53
CA VAL A 25 0.62 11.48 1.45
C VAL A 25 1.85 12.36 1.62
N SER A 26 2.54 12.20 2.76
CA SER A 26 3.80 12.90 3.01
C SER A 26 4.87 12.50 1.99
N ALA A 27 5.87 13.36 1.78
CA ALA A 27 6.99 13.06 0.89
C ALA A 27 7.73 11.77 1.29
N GLU A 28 7.88 11.53 2.60
CA GLU A 28 8.48 10.31 3.14
C GLU A 28 7.65 9.07 2.81
N ALA A 29 6.32 9.13 3.00
CA ALA A 29 5.43 8.02 2.68
C ALA A 29 5.41 7.74 1.17
N TYR A 30 5.41 8.79 0.35
CA TYR A 30 5.49 8.68 -1.10
C TYR A 30 6.78 7.96 -1.52
N GLU A 31 7.94 8.44 -1.04
CA GLU A 31 9.24 7.83 -1.34
C GLU A 31 9.28 6.36 -0.90
N ARG A 32 8.78 6.05 0.30
CA ARG A 32 8.71 4.69 0.82
C ARG A 32 7.86 3.77 -0.04
N ILE A 33 6.74 4.26 -0.58
CA ILE A 33 5.87 3.49 -1.47
C ILE A 33 6.53 3.29 -2.83
N THR A 34 7.14 4.32 -3.43
CA THR A 34 7.72 4.22 -4.78
C THR A 34 9.06 3.49 -4.83
N THR A 35 9.80 3.44 -3.73
CA THR A 35 11.09 2.72 -3.64
C THR A 35 10.94 1.27 -3.17
N CYS A 36 9.74 0.87 -2.75
CA CYS A 36 9.48 -0.51 -2.37
C CYS A 36 9.52 -1.43 -3.59
N ALA A 37 10.46 -2.38 -3.61
CA ALA A 37 10.59 -3.38 -4.67
C ALA A 37 9.89 -4.71 -4.34
N ASP A 38 9.21 -4.80 -3.19
CA ASP A 38 8.50 -6.00 -2.75
C ASP A 38 7.03 -5.92 -3.16
N ASP A 39 6.67 -6.69 -4.20
CA ASP A 39 5.31 -6.78 -4.73
C ASP A 39 4.29 -7.24 -3.67
N VAL A 40 4.69 -8.13 -2.75
CA VAL A 40 3.80 -8.66 -1.71
C VAL A 40 3.51 -7.58 -0.68
N GLN A 41 4.54 -6.85 -0.26
CA GLN A 41 4.39 -5.72 0.66
C GLN A 41 3.48 -4.65 0.07
N LEU A 42 3.69 -4.29 -1.21
CA LEU A 42 2.86 -3.31 -1.92
C LEU A 42 1.41 -3.77 -2.08
N ALA A 43 1.17 -5.05 -2.35
CA ALA A 43 -0.18 -5.60 -2.40
C ALA A 43 -0.88 -5.54 -1.03
N CYS A 44 -0.16 -5.81 0.06
CA CYS A 44 -0.67 -5.63 1.43
C CYS A 44 -1.05 -4.17 1.70
N TRP A 45 -0.17 -3.23 1.36
CA TRP A 45 -0.46 -1.79 1.47
C TRP A 45 -1.68 -1.39 0.65
N TYR A 46 -1.84 -1.93 -0.57
CA TYR A 46 -3.02 -1.64 -1.40
C TYR A 46 -4.33 -2.09 -0.72
N ILE A 47 -4.35 -3.30 -0.13
CA ILE A 47 -5.52 -3.81 0.60
C ILE A 47 -5.81 -2.96 1.85
N GLN A 48 -4.76 -2.52 2.55
CA GLN A 48 -4.90 -1.70 3.75
C GLN A 48 -5.35 -0.26 3.44
N ALA A 49 -4.90 0.33 2.33
CA ALA A 49 -5.26 1.69 1.91
C ALA A 49 -6.78 1.89 1.85
N ARG A 50 -7.52 0.83 1.50
CA ARG A 50 -8.99 0.83 1.48
C ARG A 50 -9.61 1.17 2.84
N TRP A 51 -8.97 0.77 3.93
CA TRP A 51 -9.48 0.89 5.30
C TRP A 51 -8.68 1.87 6.16
N ALA A 52 -7.52 2.32 5.68
CA ALA A 52 -6.67 3.28 6.36
C ALA A 52 -7.44 4.57 6.69
N ARG A 53 -7.22 5.08 7.90
CA ARG A 53 -7.68 6.39 8.36
C ARG A 53 -6.59 7.44 8.21
N ILE A 54 -5.34 7.03 8.33
CA ILE A 54 -4.15 7.84 8.06
C ILE A 54 -3.13 7.01 7.26
N VAL A 55 -2.19 7.67 6.59
CA VAL A 55 -1.18 6.97 5.77
C VAL A 55 -0.27 6.08 6.60
N ASP A 56 0.02 6.43 7.86
CA ASP A 56 0.81 5.58 8.76
C ASP A 56 0.15 4.21 9.06
N ASP A 57 -1.18 4.10 8.99
CA ASP A 57 -1.89 2.82 9.17
C ASP A 57 -1.47 1.78 8.12
N LEU A 58 -0.93 2.25 6.99
CA LEU A 58 -0.42 1.42 5.92
C LEU A 58 0.90 0.74 6.29
N PHE A 59 1.72 1.42 7.07
CA PHE A 59 3.05 0.92 7.44
C PHE A 59 3.02 0.11 8.74
N ASP A 60 1.92 0.16 9.49
CA ASP A 60 1.64 -0.67 10.66
C ASP A 60 1.24 -2.11 10.27
N THR A 61 1.92 -2.71 9.28
CA THR A 61 1.66 -4.08 8.81
C THR A 61 1.98 -5.19 9.83
N GLY A 62 2.38 -4.84 11.06
CA GLY A 62 2.73 -5.80 12.10
C GLY A 62 1.57 -6.66 12.63
N LEU A 63 0.30 -6.33 12.33
CA LEU A 63 -0.85 -6.92 13.05
C LEU A 63 -1.99 -7.49 12.19
N ARG A 64 -1.87 -7.60 10.86
CA ARG A 64 -2.97 -8.12 10.00
C ARG A 64 -2.73 -9.47 9.32
N SER A 65 -1.63 -10.18 9.65
CA SER A 65 -1.47 -11.61 9.30
C SER A 65 -2.46 -12.53 10.02
N GLY A 66 -3.29 -12.01 10.92
CA GLY A 66 -4.27 -12.78 11.72
C GLY A 66 -5.70 -12.87 11.17
N LEU A 67 -6.04 -12.22 10.03
CA LEU A 67 -7.42 -12.23 9.50
C LEU A 67 -7.56 -13.02 8.19
N GLN A 68 -6.84 -14.13 8.08
CA GLN A 68 -7.08 -15.17 7.08
C GLN A 68 -7.05 -16.57 7.72
N ALA A 69 -7.70 -16.70 8.88
CA ALA A 69 -8.04 -17.98 9.49
C ALA A 69 -9.44 -17.84 10.12
N GLY A 70 -10.45 -17.79 9.28
CA GLY A 70 -11.84 -17.64 9.72
C GLY A 70 -12.82 -17.81 8.57
N ASP A 71 -13.40 -19.00 8.51
CA ASP A 71 -14.69 -19.32 7.89
C ASP A 71 -14.73 -19.43 6.35
N ARG A 72 -14.47 -20.62 5.80
CA ARG A 72 -15.48 -21.70 5.67
C ARG A 72 -14.90 -22.96 5.02
#